data_AF-A0A956TWU6-F1
#
_entry.id   AF-A0A956TWU6-F1
#
_cell.length_a   1.000
_cell.length_b   1.000
_cell.length_c   1.000
_cell.angle_alpha   90.00
_cell.angle_beta   90.00
_cell.angle_gamma   90.00
#
_symmetry.space_group_name_H-M   'P 1'
#
loop_
_entity.id
_entity.type
_entity.pdbx_description
1 polymer ?
#
loop_
_entity_poly.entity_id
_entity_poly.type
_entity_poly.pdbx_seq_one_letter_code
_entity_poly.pdbx_strand_id
1 'polypeptide(L)'
;MSFNDPNPTRLNVEENAVSIGTGDTLNFEEGSNIAFSVSKSGTVITVHTEATGSASGEANTASNAGLSGVGLVESKVGIDLPFRAIDTAHSAVTLTHNPTNKTVDVGLDESQVDHTALANVGTNTHAQLDSHVTTASAHLADATLHRSINDTGTAATDLWSADKI
;
A
#
# COMPACT_ATOMS: atom_id res chain seq x y z
N MET A 1 77.87 -43.53 11.59
CA MET A 1 77.55 -42.22 10.97
C MET A 1 76.23 -41.78 11.56
N SER A 2 76.23 -40.70 12.34
CA SER A 2 75.03 -40.20 13.02
C SER A 2 74.34 -39.19 12.10
N PHE A 3 73.09 -39.45 11.72
CA PHE A 3 72.24 -38.44 11.08
C PHE A 3 71.60 -37.61 12.18
N ASN A 4 72.34 -36.58 12.62
CA ASN A 4 71.78 -35.50 13.40
C ASN A 4 71.09 -34.54 12.44
N ASP A 5 69.77 -34.66 12.31
CA ASP A 5 68.94 -33.52 11.95
C ASP A 5 68.10 -33.15 13.19
N PRO A 6 68.38 -32.02 13.84
CA PRO A 6 67.77 -31.68 15.12
C PRO A 6 66.30 -31.23 15.00
N ASN A 7 65.67 -31.23 13.82
CA ASN A 7 64.21 -31.01 13.70
C ASN A 7 63.62 -31.58 12.39
N PRO A 8 63.20 -32.86 12.33
CA PRO A 8 62.36 -33.31 11.23
C PRO A 8 60.90 -32.96 11.54
N THR A 9 60.48 -31.73 11.24
CA THR A 9 59.06 -31.32 11.29
C THR A 9 58.28 -31.77 10.05
N ARG A 10 58.71 -32.84 9.37
CA ARG A 10 58.12 -33.25 8.09
C ARG A 10 57.62 -34.68 8.16
N LEU A 11 56.31 -34.80 7.92
CA LEU A 11 55.55 -36.03 7.79
C LEU A 11 56.26 -36.99 6.79
N ASN A 12 56.73 -38.13 7.28
CA ASN A 12 57.36 -39.16 6.45
C ASN A 12 56.24 -39.99 5.78
N VAL A 13 56.12 -39.91 4.45
CA VAL A 13 55.07 -40.62 3.69
C VAL A 13 55.71 -41.84 3.02
N GLU A 14 55.50 -43.04 3.58
CA GLU A 14 55.89 -44.29 2.94
C GLU A 14 54.80 -44.79 1.97
N GLU A 15 55.22 -45.55 0.96
CA GLU A 15 54.59 -45.72 -0.36
C GLU A 15 53.18 -46.35 -0.39
N ASN A 16 52.62 -46.85 0.72
CA ASN A 16 51.39 -47.65 0.58
C ASN A 16 50.37 -47.62 1.72
N ALA A 17 50.16 -46.45 2.33
CA ALA A 17 48.90 -45.94 2.90
C ALA A 17 49.24 -45.05 4.10
N VAL A 18 49.22 -43.75 3.87
CA VAL A 18 49.22 -42.80 4.98
C VAL A 18 47.77 -42.48 5.30
N SER A 19 47.22 -43.16 6.31
CA SER A 19 45.95 -42.77 6.91
C SER A 19 46.20 -41.60 7.86
N ILE A 20 45.63 -40.45 7.53
CA ILE A 20 45.56 -39.32 8.45
C ILE A 20 44.54 -39.70 9.54
N GLY A 21 44.95 -39.68 10.81
CA GLY A 21 44.10 -40.10 11.92
C GLY A 21 42.96 -39.11 12.18
N THR A 22 41.95 -39.54 12.94
CA THR A 22 40.92 -38.61 13.43
C THR A 22 41.56 -37.54 14.32
N GLY A 23 41.55 -36.28 13.88
CA GLY A 23 42.09 -35.13 14.60
C GLY A 23 43.35 -34.51 14.00
N ASP A 24 43.97 -35.16 13.01
CA ASP A 24 45.14 -34.62 12.32
C ASP A 24 44.71 -33.56 11.28
N THR A 25 45.53 -32.52 11.10
CA THR A 25 45.26 -31.43 10.13
C THR A 25 46.28 -31.46 9.01
N LEU A 26 45.83 -31.43 7.76
CA LEU A 26 46.70 -31.30 6.59
C LEU A 26 46.78 -29.83 6.17
N ASN A 27 47.84 -29.15 6.59
CA ASN A 27 48.11 -27.75 6.23
C ASN A 27 48.90 -27.70 4.91
N PHE A 28 48.37 -26.96 3.93
CA PHE A 28 49.08 -26.67 2.69
C PHE A 28 49.53 -25.21 2.69
N GLU A 29 50.77 -24.96 2.28
CA GLU A 29 51.27 -23.59 2.12
C GLU A 29 50.76 -22.98 0.81
N GLU A 30 50.69 -21.65 0.75
CA GLU A 30 50.28 -20.90 -0.45
C GLU A 30 51.13 -21.33 -1.65
N GLY A 31 50.47 -21.66 -2.77
CA GLY A 31 51.14 -22.15 -3.99
C GLY A 31 51.37 -23.67 -4.06
N SER A 32 50.90 -24.45 -3.07
CA SER A 32 50.93 -25.91 -3.14
C SER A 32 49.88 -26.45 -4.11
N ASN A 33 50.29 -27.23 -5.12
CA ASN A 33 49.37 -27.94 -6.00
C ASN A 33 48.84 -29.21 -5.30
N ILE A 34 47.55 -29.28 -5.01
CA ILE A 34 46.92 -30.49 -4.44
C ILE A 34 46.41 -31.37 -5.59
N ALA A 35 47.07 -32.51 -5.83
CA ALA A 35 46.65 -33.46 -6.86
C ALA A 35 45.67 -34.50 -6.28
N PHE A 36 44.39 -34.38 -6.63
CA PHE A 36 43.36 -35.36 -6.28
C PHE A 36 43.23 -36.40 -7.40
N SER A 37 43.48 -37.69 -7.11
CA SER A 37 43.33 -38.77 -8.09
C SER A 37 42.39 -39.86 -7.57
N VAL A 38 41.49 -40.36 -8.42
CA VAL A 38 40.58 -41.47 -8.11
C VAL A 38 41.10 -42.73 -8.78
N SER A 39 41.43 -43.75 -7.99
CA SER A 39 42.12 -44.96 -8.46
C SER A 39 41.18 -46.11 -8.88
N LYS A 40 39.87 -46.09 -8.53
CA LYS A 40 38.90 -47.08 -9.02
C LYS A 40 37.50 -46.51 -9.25
N SER A 41 36.79 -47.12 -10.20
CA SER A 41 35.42 -46.81 -10.60
C SER A 41 34.48 -46.91 -9.39
N GLY A 42 33.96 -45.77 -8.89
CA GLY A 42 32.76 -45.83 -8.05
C GLY A 42 32.48 -44.73 -7.03
N THR A 43 33.40 -43.87 -6.58
CA THR A 43 32.99 -42.86 -5.58
C THR A 43 33.73 -41.53 -5.74
N VAL A 44 32.92 -40.48 -5.90
CA VAL A 44 33.27 -39.08 -6.21
C VAL A 44 34.22 -38.47 -5.16
N ILE A 45 35.20 -37.67 -5.59
CA ILE A 45 35.91 -36.72 -4.70
C ILE A 45 35.08 -35.43 -4.66
N THR A 46 34.38 -35.19 -3.56
CA THR A 46 33.59 -33.97 -3.35
C THR A 46 34.40 -33.00 -2.50
N VAL A 47 34.91 -31.92 -3.11
CA VAL A 47 35.48 -30.77 -2.38
C VAL A 47 34.33 -29.82 -2.07
N HIS A 48 33.93 -29.71 -0.81
CA HIS A 48 32.98 -28.68 -0.38
C HIS A 48 33.74 -27.40 -0.08
N THR A 49 33.63 -26.41 -0.97
CA THR A 49 33.72 -25.01 -0.57
C THR A 49 32.32 -24.57 -0.22
N GLU A 50 32.01 -24.42 1.06
CA GLU A 50 30.80 -23.69 1.43
C GLU A 50 30.95 -22.26 0.93
N ALA A 51 30.11 -21.89 -0.04
CA ALA A 51 30.05 -20.51 -0.50
C ALA A 51 29.64 -19.64 0.69
N THR A 52 30.58 -18.86 1.22
CA THR A 52 30.28 -17.76 2.11
C THR A 52 29.49 -16.72 1.33
N GLY A 53 28.16 -16.77 1.47
CA GLY A 53 27.31 -15.70 0.95
C GLY A 53 26.18 -16.22 0.08
N SER A 54 25.08 -16.55 0.74
CA SER A 54 23.88 -15.73 0.53
C SER A 54 23.09 -15.85 1.82
N ALA A 55 22.95 -14.75 2.55
CA ALA A 55 21.80 -14.62 3.42
C ALA A 55 20.59 -14.73 2.49
N SER A 56 20.07 -15.95 2.31
CA SER A 56 18.82 -16.18 1.63
C SER A 56 17.79 -15.48 2.51
N GLY A 57 17.49 -14.22 2.17
CA GLY A 57 16.45 -13.47 2.85
C GLY A 57 15.19 -14.31 2.90
N GLU A 58 14.40 -14.12 3.96
CA GLU A 58 13.10 -14.76 4.10
C GLU A 58 12.33 -14.64 2.78
N ALA A 59 11.68 -15.72 2.36
CA ALA A 59 10.89 -15.71 1.14
C ALA A 59 9.73 -14.72 1.32
N ASN A 60 9.89 -13.48 0.83
CA ASN A 60 8.85 -12.45 0.85
C ASN A 60 7.64 -12.95 0.05
N THR A 61 6.66 -13.49 0.75
CA THR A 61 5.43 -14.02 0.16
C THR A 61 4.38 -12.92 0.24
N ALA A 62 4.12 -12.26 -0.88
CA ALA A 62 2.99 -11.36 -1.02
C ALA A 62 2.12 -11.83 -2.19
N SER A 63 0.81 -11.78 -1.98
CA SER A 63 -0.17 -12.29 -2.93
C SER A 63 -1.39 -11.39 -2.97
N ASN A 64 -2.02 -11.29 -4.14
CA ASN A 64 -3.29 -10.60 -4.30
C ASN A 64 -4.41 -11.64 -4.15
N ALA A 65 -4.98 -11.76 -2.95
CA ALA A 65 -5.93 -12.83 -2.60
C ALA A 65 -7.36 -12.62 -3.15
N GLY A 66 -7.65 -11.45 -3.73
CA GLY A 66 -8.98 -11.09 -4.23
C GLY A 66 -9.30 -11.72 -5.60
N LEU A 67 -10.58 -12.06 -5.81
CA LEU A 67 -11.08 -12.59 -7.10
C LEU A 67 -11.31 -11.50 -8.16
N SER A 68 -11.34 -10.23 -7.76
CA SER A 68 -11.63 -9.07 -8.61
C SER A 68 -10.90 -7.82 -8.10
N GLY A 69 -10.85 -6.77 -8.91
CA GLY A 69 -10.15 -5.51 -8.62
C GLY A 69 -8.71 -5.51 -9.11
N VAL A 70 -7.93 -4.52 -8.67
CA VAL A 70 -6.51 -4.39 -9.01
C VAL A 70 -5.68 -4.76 -7.78
N GLY A 71 -4.81 -5.75 -7.94
CA GLY A 71 -3.84 -6.10 -6.91
C GLY A 71 -2.78 -5.02 -6.72
N LEU A 72 -2.37 -4.78 -5.48
CA LEU A 72 -1.39 -3.73 -5.14
C LEU A 72 0.05 -4.23 -5.17
N VAL A 73 0.27 -5.54 -5.06
CA VAL A 73 1.62 -6.12 -5.08
C VAL A 73 2.12 -6.27 -6.52
N GLU A 74 3.35 -5.83 -6.78
CA GLU A 74 4.06 -6.04 -8.03
C GLU A 74 4.99 -7.26 -7.97
N SER A 75 5.54 -7.69 -9.11
CA SER A 75 6.51 -8.78 -9.15
C SER A 75 7.77 -8.40 -8.34
N LYS A 76 8.24 -9.34 -7.51
CA LYS A 76 9.49 -9.16 -6.75
C LYS A 76 10.65 -8.84 -7.70
N VAL A 77 11.47 -7.86 -7.32
CA VAL A 77 12.68 -7.45 -8.07
C VAL A 77 13.90 -7.60 -7.17
N GLY A 78 14.66 -8.68 -7.35
CA GLY A 78 15.81 -8.98 -6.50
C GLY A 78 15.38 -9.20 -5.04
N ILE A 79 15.78 -8.30 -4.15
CA ILE A 79 15.37 -8.33 -2.73
C ILE A 79 14.14 -7.47 -2.43
N ASP A 80 13.76 -6.58 -3.36
CA ASP A 80 12.66 -5.64 -3.18
C ASP A 80 11.31 -6.28 -3.50
N LEU A 81 10.30 -5.98 -2.68
CA LEU A 81 8.92 -6.36 -2.91
C LEU A 81 8.12 -5.08 -3.18
N PRO A 82 8.05 -4.62 -4.45
CA PRO A 82 7.39 -3.38 -4.78
C PRO A 82 5.86 -3.47 -4.66
N PHE A 83 5.25 -2.35 -4.30
CA PHE A 83 3.81 -2.15 -4.31
C PHE A 83 3.47 -1.00 -5.26
N ARG A 84 2.33 -1.09 -5.94
CA ARG A 84 1.74 0.03 -6.67
C ARG A 84 1.41 1.15 -5.68
N ALA A 85 1.69 2.38 -6.08
CA ALA A 85 1.18 3.54 -5.36
C ALA A 85 -0.35 3.58 -5.43
N ILE A 86 -0.98 4.07 -4.35
CA ILE A 86 -2.40 4.42 -4.34
C ILE A 86 -2.47 5.90 -4.66
N ASP A 87 -3.26 6.25 -5.67
CA ASP A 87 -3.40 7.62 -6.18
C ASP A 87 -4.88 7.99 -6.34
N THR A 88 -5.20 9.28 -6.33
CA THR A 88 -6.56 9.78 -6.54
C THR A 88 -6.72 10.34 -7.95
N ALA A 89 -7.57 9.67 -8.73
CA ALA A 89 -7.91 10.15 -10.06
C ALA A 89 -8.84 11.39 -10.03
N HIS A 90 -9.61 11.55 -8.95
CA HIS A 90 -10.58 12.64 -8.80
C HIS A 90 -10.15 13.59 -7.69
N SER A 91 -10.23 14.91 -7.94
CA SER A 91 -9.82 15.94 -6.97
C SER A 91 -10.63 15.93 -5.68
N ALA A 92 -11.89 15.48 -5.74
CA ALA A 92 -12.72 15.32 -4.54
C ALA A 92 -12.28 14.19 -3.61
N VAL A 93 -11.41 13.26 -4.03
CA VAL A 93 -10.86 12.21 -3.17
C VAL A 93 -9.46 12.63 -2.75
N THR A 94 -9.15 12.49 -1.46
CA THR A 94 -7.84 12.82 -0.90
C THR A 94 -7.17 11.58 -0.35
N LEU A 95 -5.85 11.50 -0.53
CA LEU A 95 -4.98 10.52 0.11
C LEU A 95 -3.89 11.28 0.86
N THR A 96 -3.85 11.09 2.18
CA THR A 96 -2.87 11.77 3.04
C THR A 96 -2.07 10.74 3.80
N HIS A 97 -0.74 10.79 3.71
CA HIS A 97 0.12 9.98 4.57
C HIS A 97 0.06 10.49 6.00
N ASN A 98 -0.32 9.62 6.93
CA ASN A 98 -0.32 9.92 8.35
C ASN A 98 0.85 9.19 9.04
N PRO A 99 1.98 9.89 9.30
CA PRO A 99 3.16 9.26 9.87
C PRO A 99 2.98 8.84 11.34
N THR A 100 1.99 9.42 12.03
CA THR A 100 1.76 9.18 13.47
C THR A 100 1.17 7.81 13.72
N ASN A 101 0.11 7.45 13.00
CA ASN A 101 -0.58 6.15 13.11
C ASN A 101 -0.18 5.16 11.99
N LYS A 102 0.70 5.57 11.06
CA LYS A 102 1.18 4.79 9.92
C LYS A 102 0.06 4.35 8.97
N THR A 103 -0.97 5.16 8.83
CA THR A 103 -2.04 4.94 7.83
C THR A 103 -1.87 5.83 6.62
N VAL A 104 -2.51 5.43 5.52
CA VAL A 104 -2.89 6.35 4.45
C VAL A 104 -4.34 6.71 4.74
N ASP A 105 -4.59 7.96 5.10
CA ASP A 105 -5.93 8.46 5.35
C ASP A 105 -6.61 8.74 4.01
N VAL A 106 -7.81 8.17 3.83
CA VAL A 106 -8.64 8.33 2.64
C VAL A 106 -9.83 9.21 3.01
N GLY A 107 -10.02 10.31 2.29
CA GLY A 107 -11.06 11.27 2.61
C GLY A 107 -11.71 11.88 1.37
N LEU A 108 -12.63 12.81 1.63
CA LEU A 108 -13.23 13.66 0.62
C LEU A 108 -12.87 15.11 0.88
N ASP A 109 -12.53 15.85 -0.17
CA ASP A 109 -12.53 17.31 -0.13
C ASP A 109 -13.96 17.80 -0.41
N GLU A 110 -14.66 18.14 0.67
CA GLU A 110 -16.06 18.56 0.64
C GLU A 110 -16.29 19.81 -0.23
N SER A 111 -15.27 20.65 -0.44
CA SER A 111 -15.37 21.81 -1.32
C SER A 111 -15.53 21.45 -2.80
N GLN A 112 -15.15 20.23 -3.17
CA GLN A 112 -15.19 19.70 -4.54
C GLN A 112 -16.39 18.77 -4.76
N VAL A 113 -17.23 18.56 -3.75
CA VAL A 113 -18.41 17.70 -3.86
C VAL A 113 -19.59 18.53 -4.39
N ASP A 114 -19.75 18.53 -5.72
CA ASP A 114 -20.93 19.08 -6.37
C ASP A 114 -22.03 18.02 -6.49
N HIS A 115 -23.18 18.28 -5.87
CA HIS A 115 -24.31 17.37 -5.93
C HIS A 115 -25.00 17.36 -7.31
N THR A 116 -24.72 18.32 -8.21
CA THR A 116 -25.29 18.35 -9.57
C THR A 116 -24.92 17.13 -10.40
N ALA A 117 -23.80 16.47 -10.08
CA ALA A 117 -23.36 15.24 -10.73
C ALA A 117 -24.04 13.97 -10.17
N LEU A 118 -24.83 14.08 -9.10
CA LEU A 118 -25.55 12.96 -8.51
C LEU A 118 -26.80 12.64 -9.33
N ALA A 119 -27.03 11.35 -9.58
CA ALA A 119 -28.25 10.90 -10.23
C ALA A 119 -29.48 11.27 -9.39
N ASN A 120 -30.55 11.74 -10.05
CA ASN A 120 -31.83 12.10 -9.43
C ASN A 120 -31.78 13.25 -8.41
N VAL A 121 -30.82 14.16 -8.52
CA VAL A 121 -30.68 15.31 -7.59
C VAL A 121 -31.72 16.43 -7.79
N GLY A 122 -32.56 16.34 -8.83
CA GLY A 122 -33.47 17.42 -9.22
C GLY A 122 -32.76 18.51 -10.03
N THR A 123 -33.52 19.43 -10.61
CA THR A 123 -32.99 20.47 -11.53
C THR A 123 -33.00 21.88 -10.94
N ASN A 124 -33.64 22.09 -9.80
CA ASN A 124 -33.71 23.39 -9.15
C ASN A 124 -32.48 23.58 -8.26
N THR A 125 -31.79 24.72 -8.40
CA THR A 125 -30.66 25.09 -7.55
C THR A 125 -31.13 25.64 -6.21
N HIS A 126 -30.24 25.62 -5.20
CA HIS A 126 -30.53 26.27 -3.91
C HIS A 126 -30.94 27.74 -4.08
N ALA A 127 -30.23 28.49 -4.93
CA ALA A 127 -30.57 29.89 -5.20
C ALA A 127 -31.98 30.07 -5.78
N GLN A 128 -32.44 29.17 -6.66
CA GLN A 128 -33.80 29.22 -7.20
C GLN A 128 -34.85 28.93 -6.12
N LEU A 129 -34.60 27.94 -5.27
CA LEU A 129 -35.50 27.59 -4.17
C LEU A 129 -35.57 28.72 -3.13
N ASP A 130 -34.43 29.30 -2.77
CA ASP A 130 -34.35 30.41 -1.82
C ASP A 130 -35.09 31.66 -2.33
N SER A 131 -34.95 31.96 -3.63
CA SER A 131 -35.70 33.03 -4.27
C SER A 131 -37.20 32.73 -4.26
N HIS A 132 -37.62 31.51 -4.57
CA HIS A 132 -39.03 31.14 -4.57
C HIS A 132 -39.65 31.27 -3.17
N VAL A 133 -38.95 30.82 -2.14
CA VAL A 133 -39.36 30.97 -0.73
C VAL A 133 -39.46 32.46 -0.35
N THR A 134 -38.49 33.28 -0.77
CA THR A 134 -38.51 34.72 -0.53
C THR A 134 -39.70 35.39 -1.22
N THR A 135 -39.94 35.10 -2.50
CA THR A 135 -41.07 35.63 -3.26
C THR A 135 -42.41 35.20 -2.65
N ALA A 136 -42.55 33.93 -2.27
CA ALA A 136 -43.75 33.45 -1.61
C ALA A 136 -43.98 34.19 -0.28
N SER A 137 -42.93 34.37 0.53
CA SER A 137 -43.02 35.10 1.80
C SER A 137 -43.41 36.56 1.61
N ALA A 138 -42.84 37.24 0.60
CA ALA A 138 -43.19 38.61 0.26
C ALA A 138 -44.64 38.72 -0.22
N HIS A 139 -45.10 37.80 -1.08
CA HIS A 139 -46.49 37.74 -1.52
C HIS A 139 -47.46 37.59 -0.34
N LEU A 140 -47.15 36.71 0.63
CA LEU A 140 -47.99 36.52 1.82
C LEU A 140 -48.03 37.77 2.72
N ALA A 141 -46.93 38.53 2.79
CA ALA A 141 -46.85 39.76 3.58
C ALA A 141 -47.48 40.98 2.89
N ASP A 142 -47.67 40.93 1.58
CA ASP A 142 -48.20 42.03 0.79
C ASP A 142 -49.74 42.11 0.88
N ALA A 143 -50.23 42.83 1.88
CA ALA A 143 -51.65 43.08 2.09
C ALA A 143 -52.34 43.85 0.94
N THR A 144 -51.60 44.36 -0.05
CA THR A 144 -52.21 44.97 -1.25
C THR A 144 -52.66 43.91 -2.27
N LEU A 145 -52.03 42.73 -2.24
CA LEU A 145 -52.39 41.59 -3.08
C LEU A 145 -53.52 40.75 -2.45
N HIS A 146 -53.67 40.81 -1.12
CA HIS A 146 -54.75 40.16 -0.39
C HIS A 146 -55.83 41.18 -0.04
N ARG A 147 -57.03 41.04 -0.61
CA ARG A 147 -58.16 41.88 -0.19
C ARG A 147 -58.54 41.53 1.26
N SER A 148 -58.41 42.49 2.17
CA SER A 148 -58.94 42.35 3.52
C SER A 148 -60.45 42.57 3.50
N ILE A 149 -61.21 41.65 4.11
CA ILE A 149 -62.63 41.82 4.39
C ILE A 149 -62.74 42.53 5.74
N ASN A 150 -63.41 43.67 5.77
CA ASN A 150 -63.52 44.52 6.96
C ASN A 150 -64.93 44.47 7.55
N ASP A 151 -65.27 43.38 8.23
CA ASP A 151 -66.62 43.17 8.80
C ASP A 151 -66.94 44.04 10.04
N THR A 152 -65.97 44.82 10.52
CA THR A 152 -66.11 45.72 11.67
C THR A 152 -66.16 47.20 11.27
N GLY A 153 -65.76 47.55 10.04
CA GLY A 153 -65.78 48.90 9.52
C GLY A 153 -67.13 49.30 8.92
N THR A 154 -67.42 50.61 8.91
CA THR A 154 -68.63 51.20 8.34
C THR A 154 -68.31 52.23 7.25
N ALA A 155 -67.07 52.25 6.74
CA ALA A 155 -66.69 53.18 5.68
C ALA A 155 -67.32 52.75 4.35
N ALA A 156 -67.70 53.72 3.52
CA ALA A 156 -68.34 53.45 2.23
C ALA A 156 -67.44 52.71 1.22
N THR A 157 -66.15 52.55 1.52
CA THR A 157 -65.15 51.84 0.71
C THR A 157 -64.74 50.49 1.30
N ASP A 158 -65.29 50.11 2.46
CA ASP A 158 -65.02 48.80 3.06
C ASP A 158 -65.66 47.69 2.21
N LEU A 159 -64.96 46.56 2.11
CA LEU A 159 -65.49 45.35 1.49
C LEU A 159 -65.98 44.42 2.61
N TRP A 160 -67.28 44.15 2.64
CA TRP A 160 -67.92 43.32 3.66
C TRP A 160 -68.15 41.88 3.18
N SER A 161 -68.21 40.93 4.12
CA SER A 161 -68.64 39.56 3.86
C SER A 161 -70.15 39.49 3.54
N ALA A 162 -70.58 38.36 2.95
CA ALA A 162 -71.97 38.14 2.57
C ALA A 162 -72.94 38.09 3.76
N ASP A 163 -72.45 37.88 5.00
CA ASP A 163 -73.29 37.89 6.21
C ASP A 163 -73.75 39.31 6.61
N LYS A 164 -73.20 40.36 5.98
CA LYS A 164 -73.54 41.77 6.24
C LYS A 164 -74.36 42.43 5.13
N ILE A 165 -74.61 41.73 4.03
CA ILE A 165 -75.37 42.19 2.85
C ILE A 165 -76.75 41.55 2.87
#